data_AF-A0A4U5MDM4-F1
#
_entry.id   AF-A0A4U5MDM4-F1
#
_cell.length_a   1.000
_cell.length_b   1.000
_cell.length_c   1.000
_cell.angle_alpha   90.00
_cell.angle_beta   90.00
_cell.angle_gamma   90.00
#
_symmetry.space_group_name_H-M   'P 1'
#
loop_
_entity.id
_entity.type
_entity.pdbx_description
1 polymer ?
#
loop_
_entity_poly.entity_id
_entity_poly.type
_entity_poly.pdbx_seq_one_letter_code
_entity_poly.pdbx_strand_id
1 'polypeptide(L)'
;MALVRLVVAFVVIGTALSRPPCGEHETLADGNQWEHTCEYELRDETFKTAQGNCICAPGFVRNQDKTCVTRIECNKQMCDDLRKAPFRAETYENPKFPQCREGESCAVIKIVIPGTNATEAADSDRWMFLAGCF
;
A
#
# COMPACT_ATOMS: atom_id res chain seq x y z
N MET A 1 -23.63 -36.62 57.96
CA MET A 1 -22.66 -35.59 57.52
C MET A 1 -22.01 -36.08 56.24
N ALA A 2 -22.26 -35.43 55.10
CA ALA A 2 -21.38 -35.45 53.92
C ALA A 2 -21.91 -34.41 52.93
N LEU A 3 -21.36 -33.20 53.01
CA LEU A 3 -21.65 -32.10 52.09
C LEU A 3 -20.67 -32.23 50.91
N VAL A 4 -21.10 -32.82 49.81
CA VAL A 4 -20.26 -32.95 48.60
C VAL A 4 -20.18 -31.58 47.93
N ARG A 5 -19.06 -30.88 48.10
CA ARG A 5 -18.77 -29.63 47.41
C ARG A 5 -18.40 -29.93 45.96
N LEU A 6 -19.32 -29.65 45.05
CA LEU A 6 -19.06 -29.64 43.61
C LEU A 6 -18.22 -28.39 43.28
N VAL A 7 -16.92 -28.54 43.10
CA VAL A 7 -16.06 -27.45 42.63
C VAL A 7 -16.20 -27.40 41.10
N VAL A 8 -17.06 -26.51 40.61
CA VAL A 8 -17.15 -26.20 39.18
C VAL A 8 -15.92 -25.35 38.83
N ALA A 9 -14.90 -25.99 38.27
CA ALA A 9 -13.77 -25.29 37.68
C ALA A 9 -14.24 -24.64 36.37
N PHE A 10 -14.62 -23.37 36.42
CA PHE A 10 -14.79 -22.55 35.23
C PHE A 10 -13.40 -22.28 34.64
N VAL A 11 -13.01 -23.06 33.62
CA VAL A 11 -11.90 -22.69 32.75
C VAL A 11 -12.41 -21.56 31.87
N VAL A 12 -12.20 -20.32 32.32
CA VAL A 12 -12.28 -19.14 31.45
C VAL A 12 -11.09 -19.25 30.51
N ILE A 13 -11.29 -19.87 29.34
CA ILE A 13 -10.36 -19.74 28.23
C ILE A 13 -10.51 -18.29 27.79
N GLY A 14 -9.75 -17.40 28.44
CA GLY A 14 -9.50 -16.07 27.94
C GLY A 14 -8.83 -16.28 26.59
N THR A 15 -9.60 -16.21 25.51
CA THR A 15 -9.03 -15.98 24.19
C THR A 15 -8.32 -14.66 24.31
N ALA A 16 -7.02 -14.71 24.57
CA ALA A 16 -6.15 -13.60 24.30
C ALA A 16 -6.49 -13.20 22.87
N LEU A 17 -7.15 -12.06 22.70
CA LEU A 17 -7.17 -11.32 21.46
C LEU A 17 -5.70 -11.00 21.21
N SER A 18 -4.98 -11.96 20.64
CA SER A 18 -3.64 -11.77 20.13
C SER A 18 -3.79 -10.59 19.19
N ARG A 19 -3.18 -9.45 19.54
CA ARG A 19 -3.07 -8.35 18.59
C ARG A 19 -2.62 -8.95 17.26
N PRO A 20 -3.27 -8.61 16.14
CA PRO A 20 -2.74 -9.03 14.86
C PRO A 20 -1.25 -8.62 14.85
N PRO A 21 -0.34 -9.50 14.40
CA PRO A 21 1.08 -9.19 14.35
C PRO A 21 1.41 -8.04 13.39
N CYS A 22 0.40 -7.57 12.65
CA CYS A 22 0.47 -6.50 11.67
C CYS A 22 -0.39 -5.30 12.10
N GLY A 23 -0.08 -4.14 11.53
CA GLY A 23 -0.77 -2.89 11.77
C GLY A 23 -2.19 -2.84 11.20
N GLU A 24 -2.79 -1.66 11.28
CA GLU A 24 -4.10 -1.40 10.69
C GLU A 24 -4.06 -1.60 9.17
N HIS A 25 -5.09 -2.29 8.63
CA HIS A 25 -5.21 -2.64 7.21
C HIS A 25 -4.06 -3.51 6.65
N GLU A 26 -3.40 -4.27 7.52
CA GLU A 26 -2.36 -5.23 7.12
C GLU A 26 -2.80 -6.68 7.36
N THR A 27 -2.21 -7.59 6.58
CA THR A 27 -2.30 -9.04 6.76
C THR A 27 -0.91 -9.66 6.72
N LEU A 28 -0.75 -10.83 7.34
CA LEU A 28 0.45 -11.62 7.17
C LEU A 28 0.48 -12.21 5.75
N ALA A 29 1.63 -12.07 5.09
CA ALA A 29 1.92 -12.70 3.82
C ALA A 29 2.07 -14.22 3.99
N ASP A 30 1.48 -14.98 3.06
CA ASP A 30 1.60 -16.44 2.98
C ASP A 30 2.78 -16.92 2.11
N GLY A 31 3.52 -15.98 1.49
CA GLY A 31 4.60 -16.27 0.54
C GLY A 31 4.18 -16.20 -0.93
N ASN A 32 2.89 -16.07 -1.23
CA ASN A 32 2.34 -16.03 -2.60
C ASN A 32 1.71 -14.67 -2.96
N GLN A 33 1.77 -13.71 -2.05
CA GLN A 33 1.17 -12.39 -2.20
C GLN A 33 2.22 -11.33 -2.57
N TRP A 34 1.76 -10.28 -3.24
CA TRP A 34 2.57 -9.13 -3.63
C TRP A 34 2.16 -7.92 -2.82
N GLU A 35 3.14 -7.11 -2.43
CA GLU A 35 2.86 -5.81 -1.82
C GLU A 35 2.52 -4.80 -2.92
N HIS A 36 1.43 -4.06 -2.74
CA HIS A 36 1.05 -2.97 -3.62
C HIS A 36 1.40 -1.64 -2.97
N THR A 37 2.08 -0.75 -3.69
CA THR A 37 2.44 0.57 -3.18
C THR A 37 1.70 1.67 -3.92
N CYS A 38 1.86 2.89 -3.42
CA CYS A 38 1.37 4.07 -4.07
C CYS A 38 1.91 4.25 -5.49
N GLU A 39 3.22 4.04 -5.68
CA GLU A 39 3.89 4.25 -6.95
C GLU A 39 3.84 3.03 -7.88
N TYR A 40 3.68 1.82 -7.33
CA TYR A 40 3.82 0.58 -8.10
C TYR A 40 2.79 -0.49 -7.73
N GLU A 41 2.30 -1.19 -8.76
CA GLU A 41 1.63 -2.48 -8.62
C GLU A 41 2.42 -3.49 -9.46
N LEU A 42 3.26 -4.31 -8.82
CA LEU A 42 4.07 -5.33 -9.48
C LEU A 42 3.64 -6.71 -9.00
N ARG A 43 3.09 -7.52 -9.90
CA ARG A 43 2.87 -8.96 -9.68
C ARG A 43 3.87 -9.73 -10.53
N ASP A 44 4.93 -10.12 -9.86
CA ASP A 44 6.04 -10.89 -10.43
C ASP A 44 6.52 -11.86 -9.35
N GLU A 45 6.73 -13.12 -9.72
CA GLU A 45 7.19 -14.18 -8.82
C GLU A 45 8.46 -13.80 -8.03
N THR A 46 9.34 -12.99 -8.62
CA THR A 46 10.55 -12.48 -7.97
C THR A 46 10.28 -11.40 -6.91
N PHE A 47 9.10 -10.77 -6.94
CA PHE A 47 8.68 -9.72 -6.01
C PHE A 47 7.60 -10.16 -5.02
N LYS A 48 7.38 -11.48 -4.89
CA LYS A 48 6.51 -12.02 -3.85
C LYS A 48 7.06 -11.68 -2.47
N THR A 49 6.15 -11.33 -1.57
CA THR A 49 6.52 -11.04 -0.19
C THR A 49 6.74 -12.34 0.57
N ALA A 50 7.87 -12.44 1.27
CA ALA A 50 8.19 -13.61 2.09
C ALA A 50 7.11 -13.88 3.15
N GLN A 51 6.89 -15.17 3.44
CA GLN A 51 5.93 -15.61 4.45
C GLN A 51 6.23 -14.98 5.81
N GLY A 52 5.19 -14.51 6.50
CA GLY A 52 5.29 -13.93 7.84
C GLY A 52 5.59 -12.43 7.88
N ASN A 53 5.84 -11.79 6.74
CA ASN A 53 5.91 -10.33 6.65
C ASN A 53 4.51 -9.72 6.60
N CYS A 54 4.36 -8.50 7.11
CA CYS A 54 3.12 -7.75 7.01
C CYS A 54 3.03 -7.02 5.67
N ILE A 55 1.91 -7.22 5.00
CA ILE A 55 1.56 -6.60 3.72
C ILE A 55 0.23 -5.89 3.84
N CYS A 56 -0.05 -4.95 2.95
CA CYS A 56 -1.37 -4.33 2.92
C CYS A 56 -2.44 -5.37 2.56
N ALA A 57 -3.55 -5.33 3.29
CA ALA A 57 -4.70 -6.18 3.05
C ALA A 57 -5.29 -5.90 1.64
N PRO A 58 -5.99 -6.88 1.03
CA PRO A 58 -6.61 -6.68 -0.27
C PRO A 58 -7.48 -5.40 -0.32
N GLY A 59 -7.22 -4.54 -1.33
CA GLY A 59 -7.88 -3.24 -1.48
C GLY A 59 -7.12 -2.05 -0.88
N PHE A 60 -6.05 -2.31 -0.13
CA PHE A 60 -5.14 -1.29 0.43
C PHE A 60 -3.78 -1.33 -0.26
N VAL A 61 -3.10 -0.19 -0.22
CA VAL A 61 -1.78 0.03 -0.83
C VAL A 61 -0.92 0.81 0.14
N ARG A 62 0.39 0.53 0.15
CA ARG A 62 1.32 1.20 1.06
C ARG A 62 1.73 2.57 0.53
N ASN A 63 1.49 3.61 1.32
CA ASN A 63 1.94 4.95 1.02
C ASN A 63 3.39 5.22 1.45
N GLN A 64 3.86 6.44 1.20
CA GLN A 64 5.22 6.86 1.57
C GLN A 64 5.47 6.86 3.07
N ASP A 65 4.42 7.11 3.87
CA ASP A 65 4.45 7.03 5.34
C ASP A 65 4.46 5.60 5.89
N LYS A 66 4.54 4.59 5.00
CA LYS A 66 4.51 3.16 5.33
C LYS A 66 3.20 2.68 5.93
N THR A 67 2.11 3.43 5.72
CA THR A 67 0.75 3.07 6.14
C THR A 67 -0.03 2.47 4.98
N CYS A 68 -0.93 1.54 5.29
CA CYS A 68 -1.84 0.95 4.30
C CYS A 68 -3.09 1.80 4.18
N VAL A 69 -3.25 2.42 3.01
CA VAL A 69 -4.34 3.36 2.71
C VAL A 69 -5.09 2.88 1.47
N THR A 70 -6.24 3.47 1.18
CA THR A 70 -6.94 3.22 -0.08
C THR A 70 -6.18 3.84 -1.26
N ARG A 71 -6.37 3.29 -2.47
CA ARG A 71 -5.80 3.89 -3.69
C ARG A 71 -6.25 5.35 -3.91
N ILE A 72 -7.46 5.70 -3.47
CA ILE A 72 -7.99 7.07 -3.57
C ILE A 72 -7.19 8.02 -2.67
N GLU A 73 -6.94 7.63 -1.41
CA GLU A 73 -6.13 8.42 -0.48
C GLU A 73 -4.69 8.55 -0.95
N CYS A 74 -4.13 7.47 -1.49
CA CYS A 74 -2.83 7.49 -2.12
C CYS A 74 -2.75 8.51 -3.26
N ASN A 75 -3.71 8.49 -4.20
CA ASN A 75 -3.75 9.44 -5.32
C ASN A 75 -3.87 10.89 -4.82
N LYS A 76 -4.65 11.11 -3.76
CA LYS A 76 -4.76 12.41 -3.11
C LYS A 76 -3.41 12.86 -2.53
N GLN A 77 -2.71 12.00 -1.79
CA GLN A 77 -1.40 12.32 -1.21
C GLN A 77 -0.37 12.67 -2.28
N MET A 78 -0.29 11.87 -3.36
CA MET A 78 0.62 12.14 -4.48
C MET A 78 0.37 13.52 -5.11
N CYS A 79 -0.90 13.93 -5.23
CA CYS A 79 -1.24 15.27 -5.72
C CYS A 79 -1.04 16.38 -4.68
N ASP A 80 -1.26 16.12 -3.39
CA ASP A 80 -1.07 17.09 -2.33
C ASP A 80 0.41 17.48 -2.19
N ASP A 81 1.33 16.54 -2.41
CA ASP A 81 2.76 16.81 -2.39
C ASP A 81 3.21 17.71 -3.55
N LEU A 82 2.55 17.61 -4.72
CA LEU A 82 2.75 18.55 -5.83
C LEU A 82 2.22 19.96 -5.55
N ARG A 83 1.26 20.10 -4.61
CA ARG A 83 0.64 21.38 -4.23
C ARG A 83 1.33 22.08 -3.06
N LYS A 84 1.97 21.33 -2.16
CA LYS A 84 2.52 21.86 -0.89
C LYS A 84 3.82 22.65 -1.04
N ALA A 85 4.54 22.50 -2.14
CA ALA A 85 5.81 23.19 -2.31
C ALA A 85 5.57 24.57 -2.98
N PRO A 86 6.27 25.65 -2.58
CA PRO A 86 6.11 26.97 -3.20
C PRO A 86 6.75 26.97 -4.59
N PHE A 87 6.04 27.53 -5.58
CA PHE A 87 6.55 27.69 -6.94
C PHE A 87 7.85 28.51 -6.90
N ARG A 88 8.98 27.86 -7.16
CA ARG A 88 10.24 28.56 -7.43
C ARG A 88 10.45 28.59 -8.94
N ALA A 89 10.16 29.75 -9.52
CA ALA A 89 10.39 30.06 -10.93
C ALA A 89 11.89 30.11 -11.31
N GLU A 90 12.78 30.01 -10.33
CA GLU A 90 14.20 30.16 -10.51
C GLU A 90 14.83 28.78 -10.65
N THR A 91 15.44 28.53 -11.81
CA THR A 91 16.07 27.29 -12.28
C THR A 91 15.11 26.26 -12.90
N TYR A 92 15.09 26.26 -14.23
CA TYR A 92 14.99 25.05 -15.05
C TYR A 92 15.97 24.02 -14.47
N GLU A 93 15.50 23.14 -13.58
CA GLU A 93 16.18 21.96 -13.00
C GLU A 93 15.67 21.71 -11.57
N ASN A 94 14.37 21.47 -11.40
CA ASN A 94 13.96 20.55 -10.34
C ASN A 94 13.58 19.21 -11.00
N PRO A 95 14.52 18.27 -11.15
CA PRO A 95 14.29 17.00 -11.84
C PRO A 95 13.36 16.07 -11.06
N LYS A 96 12.90 16.45 -9.86
CA LYS A 96 12.07 15.57 -9.04
C LYS A 96 10.59 15.67 -9.34
N PHE A 97 9.95 16.83 -9.33
CA PHE A 97 8.53 16.96 -9.70
C PHE A 97 8.18 18.43 -10.04
N PRO A 98 7.60 18.75 -11.21
CA PRO A 98 7.07 20.09 -11.46
C PRO A 98 5.84 20.29 -10.55
N GLN A 99 5.89 21.29 -9.69
CA GLN A 99 4.72 21.69 -8.90
C GLN A 99 3.62 22.23 -9.82
N CYS A 100 2.35 22.06 -9.43
CA CYS A 100 1.25 22.57 -10.24
C CYS A 100 1.19 24.09 -10.17
N ARG A 101 1.02 24.74 -11.32
CA ARG A 101 0.80 26.19 -11.42
C ARG A 101 -0.61 26.54 -10.98
N GLU A 102 -0.81 27.81 -10.66
CA GLU A 102 -2.16 28.34 -10.41
C GLU A 102 -3.04 28.10 -11.64
N GLY A 103 -4.15 27.37 -11.45
CA GLY A 103 -5.06 26.98 -12.52
C GLY A 103 -4.82 25.58 -13.11
N GLU A 104 -3.69 24.93 -12.83
CA GLU A 104 -3.44 23.55 -13.26
C GLU A 104 -4.16 22.53 -12.36
N SER A 105 -4.61 21.43 -12.97
CA SER A 105 -5.19 20.30 -12.26
C SER A 105 -4.16 19.20 -12.08
N CYS A 106 -4.20 18.50 -10.94
CA CYS A 106 -3.38 17.32 -10.73
C CYS A 106 -4.16 16.05 -11.10
N ALA A 107 -3.53 15.15 -11.86
CA ALA A 107 -4.02 13.81 -12.11
C ALA A 107 -2.94 12.77 -11.80
N VAL A 108 -3.38 11.56 -11.45
CA VAL A 108 -2.53 10.38 -11.36
C VAL A 108 -2.78 9.51 -12.57
N ILE A 109 -1.73 9.24 -13.33
CA ILE A 109 -1.76 8.42 -14.54
C ILE A 109 -1.24 7.03 -14.19
N LYS A 110 -2.01 6.01 -14.56
CA LYS A 110 -1.62 4.59 -14.47
C LYS A 110 -0.97 4.18 -15.78
N ILE A 111 0.30 3.77 -15.73
CA ILE A 111 1.14 3.43 -16.89
C ILE A 111 1.51 1.95 -16.82
N VAL A 112 1.35 1.25 -17.95
CA VAL A 112 1.83 -0.13 -18.12
C VAL A 112 3.35 -0.14 -18.13
N ILE A 113 3.97 -0.99 -17.32
CA ILE A 113 5.40 -1.26 -17.45
C ILE A 113 5.55 -2.48 -18.39
N PRO A 114 6.06 -2.30 -19.62
CA PRO A 114 6.22 -3.43 -20.54
C PRO A 114 7.22 -4.44 -19.96
N GLY A 115 6.90 -5.73 -20.09
CA GLY A 115 7.84 -6.82 -19.80
C GLY A 115 9.02 -6.77 -20.76
N THR A 116 10.21 -7.18 -20.30
CA THR A 116 11.43 -7.17 -21.12
C THR A 116 11.43 -8.23 -22.24
N ASN A 117 10.44 -9.12 -22.27
CA ASN A 117 10.28 -10.17 -23.27
C ASN A 117 9.04 -9.91 -24.13
N ALA A 118 9.24 -9.77 -25.44
CA ALA A 118 8.22 -9.47 -26.45
C ALA A 118 7.12 -10.56 -26.65
N THR A 119 7.05 -11.55 -25.76
CA THR A 119 6.13 -12.70 -25.80
C THR A 119 5.10 -12.71 -24.67
N GLU A 120 5.20 -11.80 -23.70
CA GLU A 120 4.18 -11.66 -22.65
C GLU A 120 3.06 -10.75 -23.17
N ALA A 121 1.83 -11.26 -23.16
CA ALA A 121 0.66 -10.51 -23.60
C ALA A 121 0.50 -9.19 -22.82
N ALA A 122 -0.07 -8.17 -23.48
CA ALA A 122 -0.28 -6.81 -22.97
C ALA A 122 -1.26 -6.69 -21.78
N ASP A 123 -1.71 -7.80 -21.19
CA ASP A 123 -2.55 -7.85 -19.99
C ASP A 123 -1.69 -7.78 -18.71
N SER A 124 -0.79 -6.79 -18.69
CA SER A 124 0.33 -6.65 -17.75
C SER A 124 -0.07 -6.64 -16.28
N ASP A 125 0.64 -7.44 -15.50
CA ASP A 125 0.58 -7.48 -14.03
C ASP A 125 1.56 -6.45 -13.39
N ARG A 126 2.01 -5.45 -14.17
CA ARG A 126 3.00 -4.44 -13.76
C ARG A 126 2.56 -3.03 -14.14
N TRP A 127 2.39 -2.18 -13.14
CA TRP A 127 1.92 -0.81 -13.29
C TRP A 127 2.76 0.17 -12.48
N MET A 128 2.91 1.36 -13.04
CA MET A 128 3.45 2.53 -12.36
C MET A 128 2.39 3.62 -12.29
N PHE A 129 2.33 4.32 -11.16
CA PHE A 129 1.45 5.47 -10.95
C PHE A 129 2.29 6.73 -10.85
N LEU A 130 2.00 7.70 -11.70
CA LEU A 130 2.70 8.99 -11.71
C LEU A 130 1.68 10.12 -11.52
N ALA A 131 1.92 11.00 -10.56
CA ALA A 131 1.18 12.24 -10.45
C ALA A 131 1.79 13.31 -11.34
N GLY A 132 0.96 14.09 -12.00
CA GLY A 132 1.36 15.19 -12.87
C GLY A 132 0.31 16.29 -12.92
N CYS A 133 0.78 17.49 -13.25
CA CYS A 133 -0.05 18.68 -13.45
C CYS A 133 -0.34 18.87 -14.93
N PHE A 134 -1.55 19.33 -15.27
CA PHE A 134 -2.01 19.59 -16.63
C PHE A 134 -2.96 20.79 -16.70
#